data_AF-A0A7Y2ZG10-F1
#
_entry.id   AF-A0A7Y2ZG10-F1
#
_cell.length_a   1.000
_cell.length_b   1.000
_cell.length_c   1.000
_cell.angle_alpha   90.00
_cell.angle_beta   90.00
_cell.angle_gamma   90.00
#
_symmetry.space_group_name_H-M   'P 1'
#
loop_
_entity.id
_entity.type
_entity.pdbx_description
1 polymer ?
#
loop_
_entity_poly.entity_id
_entity_poly.type
_entity_poly.pdbx_seq_one_letter_code
_entity_poly.pdbx_strand_id
1 'polypeptide(L)'
;MEKAAHGSRPAVVILAALFALGLYGCSLLPGSDPEMNVSPAVVQTPDIDVEPADLGAPVHVAYLAPPSGEPMVDELLASPLLRDEAFNTALDDWIDYWQNSANRWFPDFVRRMGAFEQTVDSALAARRLPPSLRYLPLIESGYNPGARSHASAVGMWQFMAGTAREHGMEVGAFIDQRRDPFLSTAAAVNFLAEL
;
A
#
# COMPACT_ATOMS: atom_id res chain seq x y z
N MET A 1 -36.87 26.66 -18.52
CA MET A 1 -35.45 26.90 -18.86
C MET A 1 -34.85 27.59 -17.65
N GLU A 2 -33.93 27.06 -16.86
CA GLU A 2 -33.14 25.84 -16.86
C GLU A 2 -32.58 25.72 -15.42
N LYS A 3 -32.70 24.56 -14.77
CA LYS A 3 -32.12 24.34 -13.44
C LYS A 3 -30.63 24.07 -13.61
N ALA A 4 -29.77 24.96 -13.11
CA ALA A 4 -28.34 24.71 -13.03
C ALA A 4 -28.06 23.69 -11.90
N ALA A 5 -27.56 22.52 -12.30
CA ALA A 5 -27.10 21.46 -11.41
C ALA A 5 -25.76 21.86 -10.78
N HIS A 6 -25.73 21.92 -9.45
CA HIS A 6 -24.51 22.07 -8.67
C HIS A 6 -23.86 20.68 -8.53
N GLY A 7 -22.82 20.43 -9.34
CA GLY A 7 -22.05 19.19 -9.30
C GLY A 7 -21.20 19.11 -8.04
N SER A 8 -21.43 18.07 -7.23
CA SER A 8 -20.52 17.65 -6.16
C SER A 8 -19.14 17.36 -6.71
N ARG A 9 -18.12 18.04 -6.18
CA ARG A 9 -16.71 17.70 -6.40
C ARG A 9 -16.38 16.49 -5.52
N PRO A 10 -15.79 15.40 -6.04
CA PRO A 10 -15.37 14.29 -5.18
C PRO A 10 -14.25 14.78 -4.27
N ALA A 11 -14.48 14.66 -2.97
CA ALA A 11 -13.52 15.01 -1.94
C ALA A 11 -12.32 14.06 -2.01
N VAL A 12 -11.17 14.58 -2.43
CA VAL A 12 -9.87 13.96 -2.22
C VAL A 12 -9.60 13.98 -0.72
N VAL A 13 -9.81 12.85 -0.05
CA VAL A 13 -9.50 12.69 1.38
C VAL A 13 -8.46 11.58 1.50
N ILE A 14 -7.21 11.94 1.22
CA ILE A 14 -6.06 11.21 1.76
C ILE A 14 -5.79 11.84 3.12
N LEU A 15 -6.42 11.29 4.17
CA LEU A 15 -6.23 11.75 5.54
C LEU A 15 -5.09 10.95 6.17
N ALA A 16 -3.91 11.55 6.22
CA ALA A 16 -2.76 11.08 6.99
C ALA A 16 -3.17 10.79 8.44
N ALA A 17 -3.01 9.54 8.89
CA ALA A 17 -3.39 9.11 10.23
C ALA A 17 -2.21 9.26 11.21
N LEU A 18 -2.38 10.16 12.18
CA LEU A 18 -1.53 10.34 13.35
C LEU A 18 -1.46 9.06 14.20
N PHE A 19 -0.24 8.63 14.53
CA PHE A 19 0.09 7.52 15.41
C PHE A 19 0.13 7.96 16.88
N ALA A 20 -0.58 7.26 17.76
CA ALA A 20 -0.31 7.26 19.20
C ALA A 20 -0.59 5.86 19.80
N LEU A 21 0.43 5.32 20.47
CA LEU A 21 0.45 4.01 21.13
C LEU A 21 -0.41 3.96 22.40
N GLY A 22 -0.86 2.75 22.74
CA GLY A 22 -1.32 2.40 24.09
C GLY A 22 -1.68 0.92 24.22
N LEU A 23 -0.70 0.10 24.61
CA LEU A 23 -0.85 -1.30 25.06
C LEU A 23 -1.61 -1.38 26.39
N TYR A 24 -2.31 -2.50 26.63
CA TYR A 24 -2.43 -3.33 27.86
C TYR A 24 -3.55 -4.34 27.56
N GLY A 25 -3.35 -5.66 27.49
CA GLY A 25 -2.79 -6.54 28.51
C GLY A 25 -3.97 -7.17 29.27
N CYS A 26 -4.30 -8.43 29.01
CA CYS A 26 -5.23 -9.19 29.85
C CYS A 26 -4.79 -10.66 29.98
N SER A 27 -4.92 -11.14 31.21
CA SER A 27 -4.23 -12.27 31.86
C SER A 27 -4.74 -13.67 31.49
N LEU A 28 -3.83 -14.65 31.58
CA LEU A 28 -4.08 -16.09 31.54
C LEU A 28 -4.76 -16.62 32.82
N LEU A 29 -5.74 -17.50 32.67
CA LEU A 29 -6.19 -18.43 33.71
C LEU A 29 -5.80 -19.86 33.30
N PRO A 30 -5.41 -20.74 34.25
CA PRO A 30 -5.08 -22.12 33.96
C PRO A 30 -6.34 -22.97 33.91
N GLY A 31 -6.63 -23.55 32.75
CA GLY A 31 -7.67 -24.57 32.56
C GLY A 31 -7.03 -25.93 32.36
N SER A 32 -7.48 -26.91 33.14
CA SER A 32 -7.08 -28.32 33.10
C SER A 32 -7.40 -28.98 31.75
N ASP A 33 -6.40 -29.58 31.11
CA ASP A 33 -6.59 -30.38 29.89
C ASP A 33 -7.11 -31.79 30.24
N PRO A 34 -8.22 -32.27 29.63
CA PRO A 34 -8.56 -33.68 29.64
C PRO A 34 -7.73 -34.43 28.58
N GLU A 35 -7.21 -35.62 28.94
CA GLU A 35 -6.55 -36.53 28.00
C GLU A 35 -7.51 -36.92 26.87
N MET A 36 -7.32 -36.32 25.70
CA MET A 36 -7.97 -36.73 24.46
C MET A 36 -7.20 -37.91 23.86
N ASN A 37 -7.78 -39.10 23.96
CA ASN A 37 -7.31 -40.29 23.26
C ASN A 37 -7.52 -40.11 21.74
N VAL A 38 -6.51 -39.59 21.05
CA VAL A 38 -6.50 -39.47 19.58
C VAL A 38 -5.71 -40.63 19.00
N SER A 39 -6.41 -41.64 18.51
CA SER A 39 -5.84 -42.53 17.49
C SER A 39 -5.51 -41.70 16.25
N PRO A 40 -4.34 -41.86 15.61
CA PRO A 40 -4.01 -41.09 14.42
C PRO A 40 -5.01 -41.46 13.32
N ALA A 41 -5.88 -40.52 12.98
CA ALA A 41 -6.63 -40.60 11.74
C ALA A 41 -5.60 -40.58 10.59
N VAL A 42 -5.56 -41.64 9.80
CA VAL A 42 -4.81 -41.65 8.53
C VAL A 42 -5.46 -40.59 7.65
N VAL A 43 -4.84 -39.41 7.58
CA VAL A 43 -5.19 -38.39 6.59
C VAL A 43 -4.80 -38.97 5.25
N GLN A 44 -5.79 -39.45 4.49
CA GLN A 44 -5.58 -39.72 3.08
C GLN A 44 -5.29 -38.37 2.44
N THR A 45 -4.08 -38.21 1.91
CA THR A 45 -3.77 -37.08 1.04
C THR A 45 -4.73 -37.15 -0.13
N PRO A 46 -5.53 -36.11 -0.40
CA PRO A 46 -6.29 -36.07 -1.65
C PRO A 46 -5.27 -36.12 -2.79
N ASP A 47 -5.40 -37.10 -3.67
CA ASP A 47 -4.76 -37.06 -4.99
C ASP A 47 -5.39 -35.90 -5.75
N ILE A 48 -4.79 -34.72 -5.59
CA ILE A 48 -5.06 -33.60 -6.46
C ILE A 48 -4.24 -33.87 -7.71
N ASP A 49 -4.90 -34.40 -8.72
CA ASP A 49 -4.40 -34.37 -10.09
C ASP A 49 -4.28 -32.90 -10.49
N VAL A 50 -3.12 -32.30 -10.22
CA VAL A 50 -2.75 -31.00 -10.76
C VAL A 50 -2.48 -31.22 -12.23
N GLU A 51 -3.54 -31.18 -13.03
CA GLU A 51 -3.41 -30.81 -14.44
C GLU A 51 -2.55 -29.55 -14.46
N PRO A 52 -1.41 -29.52 -15.18
CA PRO A 52 -0.56 -28.36 -15.23
C PRO A 52 -1.36 -27.25 -15.90
N ALA A 53 -2.06 -26.46 -15.08
CA ALA A 53 -2.70 -25.24 -15.50
C ALA A 53 -1.63 -24.46 -16.26
N ASP A 54 -1.92 -24.17 -17.51
CA ASP A 54 -1.07 -23.47 -18.47
C ASP A 54 -0.25 -22.37 -17.78
N LEU A 55 0.96 -22.73 -17.33
CA LEU A 55 1.96 -21.83 -16.77
C LEU A 55 2.61 -20.98 -17.90
N GLY A 56 2.02 -21.01 -19.11
CA GLY A 56 2.49 -20.32 -20.30
C GLY A 56 2.28 -18.81 -20.30
N ALA A 57 1.52 -18.27 -19.34
CA ALA A 57 1.58 -16.84 -19.03
C ALA A 57 2.50 -16.63 -17.81
N PRO A 58 3.54 -15.80 -17.90
CA PRO A 58 4.40 -15.52 -16.76
C PRO A 58 3.62 -14.75 -15.68
N VAL A 59 3.02 -15.48 -14.76
CA VAL A 59 2.49 -14.96 -13.50
C VAL A 59 3.73 -14.63 -12.64
N HIS A 60 4.02 -13.33 -12.44
CA HIS A 60 5.07 -12.77 -11.56
C HIS A 60 6.49 -12.45 -12.08
N VAL A 61 6.78 -12.41 -13.39
CA VAL A 61 8.16 -12.06 -13.85
C VAL A 61 8.31 -10.61 -14.35
N ALA A 62 7.24 -9.85 -14.52
CA ALA A 62 7.30 -8.53 -15.16
C ALA A 62 7.90 -7.38 -14.32
N TYR A 63 8.31 -7.63 -13.06
CA TYR A 63 8.63 -6.55 -12.11
C TYR A 63 10.05 -6.48 -11.55
N LEU A 64 10.92 -7.43 -11.93
CA LEU A 64 12.28 -7.53 -11.37
C LEU A 64 13.37 -6.94 -12.28
N ALA A 65 13.01 -6.43 -13.45
CA ALA A 65 13.94 -5.69 -14.29
C ALA A 65 13.79 -4.19 -13.97
N PRO A 66 14.82 -3.49 -13.47
CA PRO A 66 14.80 -2.03 -13.45
C PRO A 66 14.57 -1.56 -14.89
N PRO A 67 13.73 -0.53 -15.14
CA PRO A 67 13.52 -0.04 -16.48
C PRO A 67 14.88 0.36 -17.08
N SER A 68 15.36 -0.43 -18.04
CA SER A 68 16.51 -0.10 -18.86
C SER A 68 16.03 0.86 -19.95
N GLY A 69 16.08 2.16 -19.65
CA GLY A 69 15.78 3.19 -20.64
C GLY A 69 15.73 4.56 -19.99
N GLU A 70 16.39 5.53 -20.65
CA GLU A 70 16.39 6.99 -20.49
C GLU A 70 15.94 7.56 -19.12
N PRO A 71 16.73 8.47 -18.49
CA PRO A 71 16.32 9.10 -17.23
C PRO A 71 14.95 9.76 -17.41
N MET A 72 13.92 9.13 -16.84
CA MET A 72 12.56 9.64 -16.91
C MET A 72 12.54 10.98 -16.17
N VAL A 73 12.26 12.06 -16.90
CA VAL A 73 12.11 13.38 -16.30
C VAL A 73 10.99 13.30 -15.28
N ASP A 74 11.30 13.64 -14.04
CA ASP A 74 10.29 13.67 -12.99
C ASP A 74 9.48 14.95 -13.14
N GLU A 75 8.30 14.83 -13.75
CA GLU A 75 7.42 15.96 -14.03
C GLU A 75 6.96 16.68 -12.76
N LEU A 76 6.83 15.96 -11.63
CA LEU A 76 6.46 16.55 -10.35
C LEU A 76 7.59 17.44 -9.82
N LEU A 77 8.83 16.95 -9.91
CA LEU A 77 10.00 17.73 -9.47
C LEU A 77 10.37 18.86 -10.45
N ALA A 78 9.98 18.75 -11.72
CA ALA A 78 10.13 19.81 -12.71
C ALA A 78 8.99 20.85 -12.69
N SER A 79 7.94 20.60 -11.90
CA SER A 79 6.73 21.40 -11.87
C SER A 79 7.00 22.87 -11.47
N PRO A 80 6.35 23.85 -12.12
CA PRO A 80 6.39 25.24 -11.67
C PRO A 80 5.92 25.46 -10.23
N LEU A 81 5.16 24.52 -9.66
CA LEU A 81 4.73 24.57 -8.25
C LEU A 81 5.91 24.66 -7.28
N LEU A 82 7.04 24.01 -7.59
CA LEU A 82 8.25 24.08 -6.76
C LEU A 82 8.97 25.45 -6.84
N ARG A 83 8.50 26.35 -7.70
CA ARG A 83 8.96 27.75 -7.75
C ARG A 83 8.04 28.69 -6.98
N ASP A 84 6.88 28.22 -6.53
CA ASP A 84 5.95 29.01 -5.74
C ASP A 84 6.44 29.12 -4.28
N GLU A 85 6.51 30.35 -3.78
CA GLU A 85 7.06 30.63 -2.45
C GLU A 85 6.16 30.11 -1.33
N ALA A 86 4.84 30.19 -1.50
CA ALA A 86 3.89 29.69 -0.50
C ALA A 86 3.96 28.15 -0.42
N PHE A 87 4.10 27.47 -1.56
CA PHE A 87 4.34 26.04 -1.60
C PHE A 87 5.66 25.65 -0.93
N ASN A 88 6.75 26.35 -1.25
CA ASN A 88 8.07 26.07 -0.68
C ASN A 88 8.11 26.29 0.84
N THR A 89 7.39 27.28 1.35
CA THR A 89 7.26 27.48 2.81
C THR A 89 6.62 26.26 3.47
N ALA A 90 5.53 25.72 2.90
CA ALA A 90 4.92 24.51 3.42
C ALA A 90 5.82 23.27 3.25
N LEU A 91 6.62 23.22 2.19
CA LEU A 91 7.60 22.15 1.97
C LEU A 91 8.71 22.17 3.04
N ASP A 92 9.18 23.36 3.44
CA ASP A 92 10.20 23.51 4.48
C ASP A 92 9.71 22.94 5.82
N ASP A 93 8.45 23.15 6.19
CA ASP A 93 7.85 22.54 7.39
C ASP A 93 7.91 21.00 7.35
N TRP A 94 7.68 20.40 6.17
CA TRP A 94 7.79 18.95 5.99
C TRP A 94 9.24 18.48 6.05
N ILE A 95 10.17 19.21 5.44
CA ILE A 95 11.61 18.91 5.52
C ILE A 95 12.05 18.90 6.98
N ASP A 96 11.70 19.92 7.75
CA ASP A 96 12.02 20.03 9.17
C ASP A 96 11.39 18.90 9.99
N TYR A 97 10.12 18.56 9.71
CA TYR A 97 9.47 17.41 10.34
C TYR A 97 10.23 16.10 10.09
N TRP A 98 10.60 15.81 8.84
CA TRP A 98 11.26 14.56 8.47
C TRP A 98 12.70 14.48 8.98
N GLN A 99 13.42 15.61 9.05
CA GLN A 99 14.77 15.68 9.61
C GLN A 99 14.80 15.57 11.13
N ASN A 100 13.79 16.11 11.82
CA ASN A 100 13.81 16.22 13.28
C ASN A 100 12.83 15.27 13.95
N SER A 101 11.53 15.48 13.77
CA SER A 101 10.50 14.76 14.53
C SER A 101 10.33 13.31 14.10
N ALA A 102 10.45 13.04 12.79
CA ALA A 102 10.29 11.71 12.24
C ALA A 102 11.55 10.83 12.34
N ASN A 103 12.68 11.39 12.79
CA ASN A 103 14.00 10.74 12.74
C ASN A 103 14.04 9.37 13.45
N ARG A 104 13.16 9.17 14.44
CA ARG A 104 13.08 7.94 15.23
C ARG A 104 12.56 6.75 14.42
N TRP A 105 11.60 6.98 13.52
CA TRP A 105 10.93 5.91 12.76
C TRP A 105 11.26 5.93 11.27
N PHE A 106 11.74 7.05 10.73
CA PHE A 106 12.11 7.18 9.33
C PHE A 106 13.11 6.11 8.84
N PRO A 107 14.17 5.73 9.59
CA PRO A 107 15.05 4.63 9.17
C PRO A 107 14.33 3.31 8.96
N ASP A 108 13.31 3.03 9.78
CA ASP A 108 12.52 1.81 9.70
C ASP A 108 11.58 1.83 8.48
N PHE A 109 11.14 3.01 8.06
CA PHE A 109 10.36 3.20 6.84
C PHE A 109 11.22 2.94 5.61
N VAL A 110 12.43 3.53 5.56
CA VAL A 110 13.40 3.30 4.47
C VAL A 110 13.80 1.83 4.39
N ARG A 111 14.00 1.16 5.54
CA ARG A 111 14.27 -0.28 5.58
C ARG A 111 13.13 -1.11 4.97
N ARG A 112 11.86 -0.76 5.23
CA ARG A 112 10.69 -1.45 4.65
C ARG A 112 10.53 -1.13 3.17
N MET A 113 10.81 0.11 2.78
CA MET A 113 10.81 0.52 1.37
C MET A 113 11.72 -0.36 0.53
N GLY A 114 12.92 -0.68 1.02
CA GLY A 114 13.85 -1.58 0.33
C GLY A 114 13.30 -2.98 0.01
N ALA A 115 12.23 -3.43 0.68
CA ALA A 115 11.59 -4.73 0.39
C ALA A 115 10.63 -4.68 -0.82
N PHE A 116 10.09 -3.51 -1.16
CA PHE A 116 9.02 -3.37 -2.16
C PHE A 116 9.28 -2.28 -3.21
N GLU A 117 10.38 -1.54 -3.10
CA GLU A 117 10.65 -0.41 -3.99
C GLU A 117 10.75 -0.80 -5.47
N GLN A 118 11.32 -1.96 -5.79
CA GLN A 118 11.33 -2.48 -7.16
C GLN A 118 9.90 -2.75 -7.68
N THR A 119 9.03 -3.26 -6.80
CA THR A 119 7.60 -3.45 -7.07
C THR A 119 6.87 -2.12 -7.31
N VAL A 120 7.31 -1.02 -6.70
CA VAL A 120 6.67 0.29 -6.92
C VAL A 120 7.25 0.97 -8.17
N ASP A 121 8.57 0.95 -8.32
CA ASP A 121 9.28 1.60 -9.43
C ASP A 121 8.85 1.06 -10.79
N SER A 122 8.84 -0.25 -10.94
CA SER A 122 8.42 -0.91 -12.17
C SER A 122 6.93 -0.63 -12.48
N ALA A 123 6.11 -0.28 -11.49
CA ALA A 123 4.69 0.00 -11.64
C ALA A 123 4.44 1.37 -12.20
N LEU A 124 5.11 2.33 -11.57
CA LEU A 124 5.14 3.70 -12.03
C LEU A 124 5.70 3.74 -13.45
N ALA A 125 6.81 3.06 -13.72
CA ALA A 125 7.40 2.98 -15.06
C ALA A 125 6.45 2.37 -16.09
N ALA A 126 5.77 1.26 -15.77
CA ALA A 126 4.82 0.62 -16.68
C ALA A 126 3.63 1.53 -17.04
N ARG A 127 3.26 2.45 -16.14
CA ARG A 127 2.20 3.45 -16.36
C ARG A 127 2.72 4.83 -16.78
N ARG A 128 4.04 4.98 -17.01
CA ARG A 128 4.72 6.26 -17.31
C ARG A 128 4.42 7.35 -16.29
N LEU A 129 4.30 6.96 -15.03
CA LEU A 129 4.08 7.87 -13.91
C LEU A 129 5.42 8.40 -13.37
N PRO A 130 5.45 9.62 -12.80
CA PRO A 130 6.66 10.20 -12.21
C PRO A 130 7.33 9.28 -11.16
N PRO A 131 8.67 9.09 -11.19
CA PRO A 131 9.36 8.19 -10.27
C PRO A 131 9.24 8.61 -8.79
N SER A 132 9.16 9.91 -8.49
CA SER A 132 9.02 10.43 -7.12
C SER A 132 7.75 9.95 -6.41
N LEU A 133 6.72 9.51 -7.15
CA LEU A 133 5.53 8.90 -6.56
C LEU A 133 5.85 7.62 -5.75
N ARG A 134 7.05 7.04 -5.92
CA ARG A 134 7.53 5.95 -5.07
C ARG A 134 7.57 6.32 -3.58
N TYR A 135 7.58 7.60 -3.22
CA TYR A 135 7.59 8.02 -1.83
C TYR A 135 6.18 8.13 -1.21
N LEU A 136 5.11 7.99 -2.00
CA LEU A 136 3.74 7.99 -1.46
C LEU A 136 3.50 6.91 -0.40
N PRO A 137 3.82 5.61 -0.62
CA PRO A 137 3.58 4.60 0.41
C PRO A 137 4.44 4.81 1.67
N LEU A 138 5.54 5.55 1.56
CA LEU A 138 6.38 5.94 2.68
C LEU A 138 5.66 6.94 3.59
N ILE A 139 4.99 7.95 3.02
CA ILE A 139 4.23 8.93 3.80
C ILE A 139 2.89 8.37 4.30
N GLU A 140 2.27 7.44 3.56
CA GLU A 140 0.97 6.85 3.93
C GLU A 140 1.07 5.83 5.08
N SER A 141 2.08 4.96 5.04
CA SER A 141 2.15 3.82 5.97
C SER A 141 3.57 3.49 6.45
N GLY A 142 4.58 4.22 5.97
CA GLY A 142 5.97 3.82 6.12
C GLY A 142 6.27 2.50 5.41
N TYR A 143 5.69 2.28 4.23
CA TYR A 143 5.83 1.04 3.46
C TYR A 143 5.38 -0.22 4.22
N ASN A 144 4.34 -0.12 5.06
CA ASN A 144 3.87 -1.24 5.89
C ASN A 144 2.61 -1.89 5.29
N PRO A 145 2.70 -3.12 4.73
CA PRO A 145 1.53 -3.83 4.19
C PRO A 145 0.51 -4.22 5.27
N GLY A 146 0.92 -4.27 6.55
CA GLY A 146 0.04 -4.55 7.68
C GLY A 146 -0.62 -3.31 8.29
N ALA A 147 -0.34 -2.10 7.80
CA ALA A 147 -0.85 -0.88 8.41
C ALA A 147 -2.38 -0.81 8.39
N ARG A 148 -2.96 -0.27 9.45
CA ARG A 148 -4.40 0.01 9.56
C ARG A 148 -4.60 1.34 10.29
N SER A 149 -5.25 2.30 9.65
CA SER A 149 -5.59 3.57 10.29
C SER A 149 -6.84 3.47 11.16
N HIS A 150 -7.07 4.51 11.96
CA HIS A 150 -8.32 4.71 12.70
C HIS A 150 -9.54 4.82 11.76
N ALA A 151 -9.35 5.40 10.58
CA ALA A 151 -10.36 5.49 9.54
C ALA A 151 -10.57 4.16 8.78
N SER A 152 -9.86 3.10 9.13
CA SER A 152 -9.91 1.77 8.47
C SER A 152 -9.31 1.73 7.05
N ALA A 153 -8.46 2.70 6.71
CA ALA A 153 -7.53 2.57 5.60
C ALA A 153 -6.50 1.46 5.92
N VAL A 154 -6.16 0.62 4.93
CA VAL A 154 -5.32 -0.57 5.16
C VAL A 154 -4.22 -0.66 4.12
N GLY A 155 -3.07 -1.17 4.58
CA GLY A 155 -1.97 -1.58 3.74
C GLY A 155 -1.00 -0.47 3.39
N MET A 156 -0.10 -0.81 2.48
CA MET A 156 1.03 0.02 2.09
C MET A 156 0.57 1.38 1.52
N TRP A 157 -0.52 1.35 0.76
CA TRP A 157 -1.13 2.50 0.08
C TRP A 157 -2.34 3.09 0.82
N GLN A 158 -2.64 2.63 2.04
CA GLN A 158 -3.76 3.11 2.85
C GLN A 158 -5.11 3.15 2.08
N PHE A 159 -5.46 2.05 1.43
CA PHE A 159 -6.75 1.96 0.74
C PHE A 159 -7.93 1.87 1.70
N MET A 160 -8.96 2.66 1.42
CA MET A 160 -10.30 2.45 1.98
C MET A 160 -10.95 1.21 1.35
N ALA A 161 -11.76 0.48 2.12
CA ALA A 161 -12.35 -0.78 1.65
C ALA A 161 -13.28 -0.61 0.43
N GLY A 162 -13.97 0.54 0.31
CA GLY A 162 -14.80 0.86 -0.86
C GLY A 162 -13.95 1.02 -2.11
N THR A 163 -13.00 1.97 -2.07
CA THR A 163 -12.04 2.25 -3.14
C THR A 163 -11.25 1.01 -3.55
N ALA A 164 -10.81 0.19 -2.59
CA ALA A 164 -10.12 -1.06 -2.90
C ALA A 164 -10.94 -1.99 -3.80
N ARG A 165 -12.24 -2.14 -3.48
CA ARG A 165 -13.16 -2.98 -4.28
C ARG A 165 -13.44 -2.39 -5.65
N GLU A 166 -13.54 -1.07 -5.75
CA GLU A 166 -13.67 -0.36 -7.04
C GLU A 166 -12.47 -0.62 -7.94
N HIS A 167 -11.27 -0.77 -7.37
CA HIS A 167 -10.05 -1.16 -8.08
C HIS A 167 -9.78 -2.67 -8.11
N GLY A 168 -10.81 -3.49 -7.92
CA GLY A 168 -10.76 -4.94 -8.15
C GLY A 168 -10.10 -5.76 -7.03
N MET A 169 -9.82 -5.16 -5.87
CA MET A 169 -9.31 -5.92 -4.72
C MET A 169 -10.44 -6.56 -3.91
N GLU A 170 -10.22 -7.80 -3.49
CA GLU A 170 -11.09 -8.50 -2.55
C GLU A 170 -10.85 -8.00 -1.12
N VAL A 171 -11.93 -7.53 -0.49
CA VAL A 171 -11.94 -7.11 0.91
C VAL A 171 -13.11 -7.78 1.61
N GLY A 172 -12.80 -8.77 2.43
CA GLY A 172 -13.73 -9.59 3.21
C GLY A 172 -13.23 -9.87 4.62
N ALA A 173 -13.92 -10.75 5.33
CA ALA A 173 -13.58 -11.10 6.72
C ALA A 173 -12.28 -11.92 6.83
N PHE A 174 -11.99 -12.76 5.82
CA PHE A 174 -10.85 -13.68 5.81
C PHE A 174 -9.73 -13.24 4.86
N ILE A 175 -10.06 -12.47 3.83
CA ILE A 175 -9.14 -11.99 2.79
C ILE A 175 -9.22 -10.47 2.77
N ASP A 176 -8.07 -9.78 2.84
CA ASP A 176 -7.98 -8.34 2.66
C ASP A 176 -6.78 -8.01 1.77
N GLN A 177 -7.02 -7.97 0.46
CA GLN A 177 -5.99 -7.76 -0.55
C GLN A 177 -5.36 -6.35 -0.49
N ARG A 178 -5.93 -5.43 0.29
CA ARG A 178 -5.25 -4.15 0.60
C ARG A 178 -3.91 -4.37 1.31
N ARG A 179 -3.76 -5.49 2.02
CA ARG A 179 -2.52 -5.89 2.69
C ARG A 179 -1.51 -6.57 1.76
N ASP A 180 -1.91 -6.93 0.55
CA ASP A 180 -1.02 -7.49 -0.45
C ASP A 180 -0.26 -6.34 -1.12
N PRO A 181 1.07 -6.23 -0.95
CA PRO A 181 1.85 -5.12 -1.49
C PRO A 181 1.91 -5.12 -3.03
N PHE A 182 1.71 -6.25 -3.70
CA PHE A 182 1.71 -6.33 -5.16
C PHE A 182 0.35 -5.91 -5.73
N LEU A 183 -0.74 -6.47 -5.20
CA LEU A 183 -2.09 -6.14 -5.65
C LEU A 183 -2.45 -4.69 -5.33
N SER A 184 -2.14 -4.23 -4.11
CA SER A 184 -2.39 -2.83 -3.73
C SER A 184 -1.53 -1.85 -4.54
N THR A 185 -0.30 -2.19 -4.90
CA THR A 185 0.53 -1.34 -5.78
C THR A 185 -0.03 -1.26 -7.19
N ALA A 186 -0.45 -2.38 -7.77
CA ALA A 186 -1.10 -2.37 -9.08
C ALA A 186 -2.36 -1.49 -9.06
N ALA A 187 -3.21 -1.64 -8.04
CA ALA A 187 -4.40 -0.82 -7.88
C ALA A 187 -4.08 0.67 -7.70
N ALA A 188 -3.10 1.02 -6.85
CA ALA A 188 -2.71 2.40 -6.59
C ALA A 188 -2.16 3.10 -7.83
N VAL A 189 -1.28 2.44 -8.58
CA VAL A 189 -0.69 3.01 -9.78
C VAL A 189 -1.73 3.15 -10.89
N ASN A 190 -2.67 2.22 -11.01
CA ASN A 190 -3.79 2.38 -11.93
C ASN A 190 -4.65 3.60 -11.58
N PHE A 191 -5.00 3.75 -10.30
CA PHE A 191 -5.73 4.92 -9.80
C PHE A 191 -5.00 6.24 -10.08
N LEU A 192 -3.69 6.30 -9.78
CA LEU A 192 -2.87 7.49 -10.02
C LEU A 192 -2.79 7.87 -11.51
N ALA A 193 -2.84 6.89 -12.41
CA ALA A 193 -2.83 7.13 -13.85
C ALA A 193 -4.17 7.63 -14.41
N GLU A 194 -5.24 7.56 -13.63
CA GLU A 194 -6.60 8.01 -14.00
C GLU A 194 -6.93 9.43 -13.50
N LEU A 195 -6.06 10.01 -12.66
CA LEU A 195 -6.20 11.38 -12.12
C LEU A 195 -5.82 12.46 -13.15
#